data_AF-A0A3G8LZJ7-F1
#
_entry.id   AF-A0A3G8LZJ7-F1
#
_cell.length_a   1.000
_cell.length_b   1.000
_cell.length_c   1.000
_cell.angle_alpha   90.00
_cell.angle_beta   90.00
_cell.angle_gamma   90.00
#
_symmetry.space_group_name_H-M   'P 1'
#
loop_
_entity.id
_entity.type
_entity.pdbx_description
1 polymer ?
#
loop_
_entity_poly.entity_id
_entity_poly.type
_entity_poly.pdbx_seq_one_letter_code
_entity_poly.pdbx_strand_id
1 'polypeptide(L)'
;MKKNIALFIYTAVITVFLSACGGGSDSDENDSSSVTPTPPVTTQPSQPMTVSTSLISTSVDELGSVSGSFSAGNVNGTLSATSSYSGKGKVKIDVSGNSVNVTFTAPEMNNDLIEQFVVTAKDSKTSHTVTFTANVKNTSAVSKVSFLTAYASSVSQKSLFADMTNIYRFYSSAGVYVGETTASDADDYQDAFSDSQTVAYSTLAKNSSYSSAAITKMLADYKTGALSETDIDSTISGLQTYILSINTTLATKISDIAALSDKLPVFTPGELSMTLTGMSSLIGNPSMGSYVNGQWVFNSEFALIGKIISSTCAAE
;
A
#
# COMPACT_ATOMS: atom_id res chain seq x y z
N MET A 1 -19.42 15.94 -23.16
CA MET A 1 -20.74 16.20 -22.54
C MET A 1 -20.69 15.75 -21.09
N LYS A 2 -21.15 16.61 -20.18
CA LYS A 2 -21.11 16.48 -18.71
C LYS A 2 -22.16 15.48 -18.18
N LYS A 3 -21.98 15.12 -16.89
CA LYS A 3 -22.95 14.65 -15.85
C LYS A 3 -22.96 13.14 -15.59
N ASN A 4 -23.00 12.58 -14.36
CA ASN A 4 -23.11 13.01 -12.95
C ASN A 4 -22.57 11.84 -12.08
N ILE A 5 -21.73 12.02 -11.04
CA ILE A 5 -22.04 12.25 -9.61
C ILE A 5 -23.22 11.43 -9.05
N ALA A 6 -22.93 10.48 -8.16
CA ALA A 6 -23.86 9.99 -7.14
C ALA A 6 -23.09 9.73 -5.82
N LEU A 7 -23.02 10.80 -5.02
CA LEU A 7 -22.60 10.85 -3.63
C LEU A 7 -23.77 10.37 -2.77
N PHE A 8 -23.62 9.28 -2.00
CA PHE A 8 -24.63 8.86 -1.02
C PHE A 8 -24.25 9.41 0.37
N ILE A 9 -24.85 10.55 0.70
CA ILE A 9 -25.01 11.03 2.08
C ILE A 9 -26.51 10.93 2.37
N TYR A 10 -26.90 10.15 3.37
CA TYR A 10 -28.21 10.30 3.99
C TYR A 10 -28.06 10.41 5.50
N THR A 11 -28.17 11.65 5.93
CA THR A 11 -28.47 12.11 7.28
C THR A 11 -29.90 11.69 7.63
N ALA A 12 -30.09 11.03 8.77
CA ALA A 12 -31.40 10.91 9.40
C ALA A 12 -31.26 11.26 10.90
N VAL A 13 -31.72 12.48 11.20
CA VAL A 13 -31.96 12.99 12.56
C VAL A 13 -33.40 12.62 12.94
N ILE A 14 -33.67 12.68 14.26
CA ILE A 14 -34.98 12.70 14.94
C ILE A 14 -35.47 11.27 15.25
N THR A 15 -35.64 10.85 16.52
CA THR A 15 -36.56 11.45 17.50
C THR A 15 -36.23 10.99 18.92
N VAL A 16 -36.24 11.95 19.85
CA VAL A 16 -36.22 11.76 21.31
C VAL A 16 -37.66 11.46 21.78
N PHE A 17 -37.84 10.44 22.62
CA PHE A 17 -38.98 10.36 23.54
C PHE A 17 -38.46 10.13 24.95
N LEU A 18 -38.38 11.22 25.72
CA LEU A 18 -38.39 11.21 27.17
C LEU A 18 -39.86 11.15 27.61
N SER A 19 -40.18 10.23 28.50
CA SER A 19 -41.45 10.21 29.22
C SER A 19 -41.22 10.02 30.71
N ALA A 20 -42.17 10.59 31.45
CA ALA A 20 -42.36 10.62 32.91
C ALA A 20 -41.58 11.74 33.65
N CYS A 21 -42.22 12.84 34.09
CA CYS A 21 -43.38 13.02 34.99
C CYS A 21 -42.97 12.97 36.48
N GLY A 22 -43.30 14.07 37.18
CA GLY A 22 -43.05 14.35 38.60
C GLY A 22 -42.63 15.82 38.72
N GLY A 23 -43.56 16.78 38.78
CA GLY A 23 -44.25 17.22 40.01
C GLY A 23 -43.39 18.32 40.66
N GLY A 24 -43.72 19.61 40.60
CA GLY A 24 -44.86 20.30 41.21
C GLY A 24 -44.26 21.34 42.17
N SER A 25 -44.42 22.64 41.89
CA SER A 25 -43.84 23.74 42.68
C SER A 25 -44.95 24.65 43.23
N ASP A 26 -45.00 24.63 44.56
CA ASP A 26 -45.14 25.69 45.57
C ASP A 26 -46.19 26.80 45.51
N SER A 27 -46.79 27.00 46.70
CA SER A 27 -46.81 28.21 47.55
C SER A 27 -48.19 28.35 48.22
N ASP A 28 -48.40 28.81 49.46
CA ASP A 28 -47.60 29.12 50.65
C ASP A 28 -48.65 29.33 51.76
N GLU A 29 -48.31 29.12 53.04
CA GLU A 29 -48.44 30.12 54.11
C GLU A 29 -48.34 29.52 55.53
N ASN A 30 -47.62 30.29 56.35
CA ASN A 30 -47.62 30.39 57.81
C ASN A 30 -46.78 29.42 58.65
N ASP A 31 -45.66 29.99 59.10
CA ASP A 31 -45.42 30.37 60.50
C ASP A 31 -45.48 29.26 61.55
N SER A 32 -44.32 28.90 62.11
CA SER A 32 -44.07 28.85 63.56
C SER A 32 -42.77 28.10 63.87
N SER A 33 -42.08 28.63 64.87
CA SER A 33 -40.76 28.25 65.35
C SER A 33 -40.64 26.81 65.87
N SER A 34 -39.52 26.16 65.55
CA SER A 34 -39.00 25.03 66.34
C SER A 34 -37.55 24.77 65.97
N VAL A 35 -36.62 25.13 66.86
CA VAL A 35 -35.20 24.80 66.75
C VAL A 35 -35.06 23.28 66.79
N THR A 36 -34.73 22.68 65.66
CA THR A 36 -34.43 21.24 65.54
C THR A 36 -32.97 21.12 65.10
N PRO A 37 -32.13 20.30 65.77
CA PRO A 37 -30.73 20.15 65.39
C PRO A 37 -30.63 19.50 64.01
N THR A 38 -29.88 20.12 63.10
CA THR A 38 -29.62 19.61 61.76
C THR A 38 -28.98 18.21 61.85
N PRO A 39 -29.55 17.17 61.22
CA PRO A 39 -28.86 15.89 61.09
C PRO A 39 -27.57 16.10 60.30
N PRO A 40 -26.52 15.29 60.54
CA PRO A 40 -25.32 15.36 59.72
C PRO A 40 -25.72 15.12 58.26
N VAL A 41 -25.22 15.94 57.34
CA VAL A 41 -25.32 15.70 55.91
C VAL A 41 -24.74 14.31 55.64
N THR A 42 -25.61 13.32 55.45
CA THR A 42 -25.20 11.99 55.02
C THR A 42 -24.65 12.15 53.62
N THR A 43 -23.33 12.15 53.51
CA THR A 43 -22.64 12.02 52.24
C THR A 43 -23.17 10.77 51.56
N GLN A 44 -23.99 10.95 50.53
CA GLN A 44 -24.46 9.84 49.70
C GLN A 44 -23.21 9.04 49.26
N PRO A 45 -23.18 7.71 49.44
CA PRO A 45 -22.01 6.92 49.07
C PRO A 45 -21.76 7.13 47.57
N SER A 46 -20.61 7.70 47.24
CA SER A 46 -20.21 7.89 45.84
C SER A 46 -20.13 6.53 45.18
N GLN A 47 -20.95 6.29 44.17
CA GLN A 47 -20.81 5.11 43.34
C GLN A 47 -19.46 5.16 42.60
N PRO A 48 -18.80 4.02 42.41
CA PRO A 48 -17.59 3.97 41.61
C PRO A 48 -17.88 4.44 40.18
N MET A 49 -16.90 5.12 39.57
CA MET A 49 -16.96 5.51 38.17
C MET A 49 -17.24 4.28 37.29
N THR A 50 -17.99 4.45 36.22
CA THR A 50 -18.23 3.39 35.22
C THR A 50 -17.75 3.88 33.86
N VAL A 51 -17.35 2.98 32.96
CA VAL A 51 -16.87 3.35 31.63
C VAL A 51 -17.60 2.54 30.57
N SER A 52 -18.13 3.22 29.54
CA SER A 52 -18.67 2.61 28.32
C SER A 52 -17.80 3.02 27.13
N THR A 53 -17.37 2.04 26.33
CA THR A 53 -16.42 2.27 25.24
C THR A 53 -17.09 2.25 23.88
N SER A 54 -16.56 3.05 22.95
CA SER A 54 -16.89 3.00 21.53
C SER A 54 -15.59 2.90 20.74
N LEU A 55 -15.49 1.85 19.92
CA LEU A 55 -14.36 1.55 19.02
C LEU A 55 -12.97 1.56 19.71
N ILE A 56 -12.57 0.40 20.23
CA ILE A 56 -11.26 0.21 20.91
C ILE A 56 -10.21 -0.45 20.02
N SER A 57 -10.58 -0.90 18.82
CA SER A 57 -9.68 -1.53 17.85
C SER A 57 -10.03 -1.05 16.45
N THR A 58 -9.02 -0.65 15.68
CA THR A 58 -9.22 -0.11 14.34
C THR A 58 -7.99 -0.30 13.45
N SER A 59 -8.19 -0.23 12.14
CA SER A 59 -7.12 -0.21 11.14
C SER A 59 -6.91 1.23 10.69
N VAL A 60 -5.65 1.62 10.48
CA VAL A 60 -5.27 2.95 9.99
C VAL A 60 -4.07 2.81 9.06
N ASP A 61 -4.04 3.58 7.99
CA ASP A 61 -2.87 3.63 7.13
C ASP A 61 -1.77 4.46 7.81
N GLU A 62 -0.50 4.20 7.50
CA GLU A 62 0.60 5.04 7.95
C GLU A 62 0.36 6.52 7.64
N LEU A 63 0.85 7.42 8.51
CA LEU A 63 0.57 8.86 8.46
C LEU A 63 -0.92 9.25 8.60
N GLY A 64 -1.84 8.27 8.63
CA GLY A 64 -3.26 8.45 8.87
C GLY A 64 -3.58 8.72 10.33
N SER A 65 -4.85 9.02 10.61
CA SER A 65 -5.35 9.20 11.98
C SER A 65 -6.69 8.52 12.17
N VAL A 66 -6.90 8.03 13.37
CA VAL A 66 -8.14 7.37 13.77
C VAL A 66 -8.54 7.82 15.15
N SER A 67 -9.85 7.91 15.40
CA SER A 67 -10.37 8.31 16.70
C SER A 67 -11.30 7.25 17.27
N GLY A 68 -11.16 7.02 18.57
CA GLY A 68 -12.10 6.28 19.40
C GLY A 68 -12.58 7.16 20.54
N SER A 69 -13.61 6.73 21.26
CA SER A 69 -14.08 7.47 22.42
C SER A 69 -14.66 6.55 23.48
N PHE A 70 -14.66 7.00 24.73
CA PHE A 70 -15.40 6.35 25.79
C PHE A 70 -16.07 7.38 26.68
N SER A 71 -17.14 6.97 27.34
CA SER A 71 -17.92 7.81 28.25
C SER A 71 -17.79 7.30 29.67
N ALA A 72 -17.61 8.20 30.63
CA ALA A 72 -17.54 7.89 32.05
C ALA A 72 -18.88 8.21 32.73
N GLY A 73 -19.48 7.23 33.41
CA GLY A 73 -20.61 7.39 34.31
C GLY A 73 -20.15 7.56 35.76
N ASN A 74 -21.02 8.10 36.62
CA ASN A 74 -20.77 8.25 38.07
C ASN A 74 -19.49 9.03 38.42
N VAL A 75 -19.13 10.03 37.60
CA VAL A 75 -17.92 10.85 37.80
C VAL A 75 -18.06 11.73 39.05
N ASN A 76 -17.11 11.62 39.98
CA ASN A 76 -17.02 12.50 41.14
C ASN A 76 -16.10 13.69 40.84
N GLY A 77 -16.70 14.86 40.66
CA GLY A 77 -15.97 16.10 40.34
C GLY A 77 -15.61 16.16 38.85
N THR A 78 -14.40 16.64 38.53
CA THR A 78 -13.94 16.79 37.14
C THR A 78 -13.26 15.52 36.63
N LEU A 79 -13.65 15.06 35.45
CA LEU A 79 -12.98 13.98 34.74
C LEU A 79 -11.67 14.48 34.13
N SER A 80 -10.61 13.70 34.27
CA SER A 80 -9.34 13.89 33.57
C SER A 80 -8.94 12.58 32.88
N ALA A 81 -8.20 12.67 31.78
CA ALA A 81 -7.69 11.49 31.08
C ALA A 81 -6.27 11.74 30.60
N THR A 82 -5.43 10.72 30.72
CA THR A 82 -4.02 10.76 30.33
C THR A 82 -3.62 9.43 29.69
N SER A 83 -2.59 9.44 28.85
CA SER A 83 -1.93 8.24 28.38
C SER A 83 -0.43 8.39 28.56
N SER A 84 0.23 7.36 29.07
CA SER A 84 1.69 7.28 29.16
C SER A 84 2.28 6.65 27.89
N TYR A 85 1.66 6.93 26.74
CA TYR A 85 2.02 6.29 25.49
C TYR A 85 3.45 6.61 25.05
N SER A 86 4.23 5.58 24.73
CA SER A 86 5.63 5.70 24.33
C SER A 86 5.96 4.92 23.05
N GLY A 87 4.96 4.57 22.25
CA GLY A 87 5.17 3.93 20.95
C GLY A 87 5.56 4.93 19.87
N LYS A 88 5.53 4.50 18.60
CA LYS A 88 6.00 5.28 17.46
C LYS A 88 4.99 6.31 16.98
N GLY A 89 3.69 6.04 17.10
CA GLY A 89 2.63 6.98 16.77
C GLY A 89 2.49 8.14 17.76
N LYS A 90 1.41 8.91 17.61
CA LYS A 90 1.06 10.01 18.53
C LYS A 90 -0.35 9.82 19.05
N VAL A 91 -0.53 9.96 20.36
CA VAL A 91 -1.84 9.89 21.01
C VAL A 91 -2.22 11.28 21.51
N LYS A 92 -3.39 11.74 21.09
CA LYS A 92 -4.05 12.96 21.60
C LYS A 92 -5.30 12.57 22.37
N ILE A 93 -5.51 13.21 23.51
CA ILE A 93 -6.68 13.00 24.36
C ILE A 93 -7.37 14.34 24.55
N ASP A 94 -8.66 14.39 24.25
CA ASP A 94 -9.52 15.55 24.49
C ASP A 94 -10.68 15.10 25.40
N VAL A 95 -10.85 15.78 26.54
CA VAL A 95 -11.93 15.51 27.50
C VAL A 95 -13.00 16.59 27.36
N SER A 96 -14.25 16.18 27.12
CA SER A 96 -15.41 17.08 26.99
C SER A 96 -16.55 16.58 27.86
N GLY A 97 -16.72 17.18 29.04
CA GLY A 97 -17.65 16.71 30.06
C GLY A 97 -17.27 15.31 30.53
N ASN A 98 -18.19 14.35 30.33
CA ASN A 98 -17.99 12.95 30.70
C ASN A 98 -17.49 12.08 29.53
N SER A 99 -17.23 12.67 28.37
CA SER A 99 -16.72 11.96 27.19
C SER A 99 -15.22 12.21 27.02
N VAL A 100 -14.48 11.14 26.72
CA VAL A 100 -13.06 11.18 26.40
C VAL A 100 -12.90 10.76 24.95
N ASN A 101 -12.45 11.68 24.11
CA ASN A 101 -12.06 11.41 22.74
C ASN A 101 -10.55 11.14 22.69
N VAL A 102 -10.20 10.10 21.94
CA VAL A 102 -8.84 9.61 21.84
C VAL A 102 -8.50 9.51 20.36
N THR A 103 -7.54 10.31 19.91
CA THR A 103 -7.05 10.27 18.53
C THR A 103 -5.66 9.67 18.51
N PHE A 104 -5.47 8.65 17.69
CA PHE A 104 -4.17 8.08 17.36
C PHE A 104 -3.78 8.50 15.95
N THR A 105 -2.58 9.05 15.79
CA THR A 105 -1.96 9.34 14.50
C THR A 105 -0.83 8.35 14.26
N ALA A 106 -0.94 7.59 13.18
CA ALA A 106 0.06 6.63 12.78
C ALA A 106 1.34 7.34 12.32
N PRO A 107 2.53 6.81 12.65
CA PRO A 107 3.78 7.31 12.11
C PRO A 107 4.00 6.80 10.68
N GLU A 108 5.08 7.27 10.04
CA GLU A 108 5.66 6.59 8.87
C GLU A 108 6.29 5.28 9.33
N MET A 109 6.13 4.20 8.57
CA MET A 109 6.45 2.86 9.03
C MET A 109 7.07 2.00 7.93
N ASN A 110 8.13 1.27 8.27
CA ASN A 110 8.77 0.33 7.34
C ASN A 110 8.06 -1.04 7.25
N ASN A 111 7.10 -1.33 8.14
CA ASN A 111 6.33 -2.58 8.19
C ASN A 111 4.97 -2.31 8.85
N ASP A 112 4.01 -3.20 8.63
CA ASP A 112 2.78 -3.23 9.42
C ASP A 112 3.11 -3.30 10.92
N LEU A 113 2.35 -2.55 11.72
CA LEU A 113 2.58 -2.44 13.16
C LEU A 113 1.26 -2.53 13.91
N ILE A 114 1.29 -3.23 15.04
CA ILE A 114 0.21 -3.19 16.01
C ILE A 114 0.69 -2.37 17.19
N GLU A 115 0.07 -1.23 17.42
CA GLU A 115 0.33 -0.41 18.61
C GLU A 115 -0.82 -0.54 19.59
N GLN A 116 -0.48 -0.81 20.85
CA GLN A 116 -1.44 -0.82 21.95
C GLN A 116 -1.09 0.28 22.94
N PHE A 117 -2.10 1.00 23.40
CA PHE A 117 -1.92 2.06 24.36
C PHE A 117 -3.08 2.16 25.35
N VAL A 118 -2.74 2.52 26.58
CA VAL A 118 -3.70 2.61 27.68
C VAL A 118 -4.01 4.09 27.94
N VAL A 119 -5.29 4.40 28.00
CA VAL A 119 -5.80 5.68 28.48
C VAL A 119 -6.36 5.48 29.88
N THR A 120 -5.81 6.23 30.84
CA THR A 120 -6.26 6.25 32.23
C THR A 120 -7.18 7.44 32.42
N ALA A 121 -8.46 7.19 32.66
CA ALA A 121 -9.44 8.15 33.11
C ALA A 121 -9.44 8.21 34.64
N LYS A 122 -9.49 9.41 35.20
CA LYS A 122 -9.42 9.65 36.65
C LYS A 122 -10.40 10.75 37.04
N ASP A 123 -11.16 10.49 38.10
CA ASP A 123 -11.95 11.50 38.83
C ASP A 123 -11.29 11.80 40.19
N SER A 124 -12.00 12.50 41.09
CA SER A 124 -11.45 12.85 42.40
C SER A 124 -11.24 11.65 43.35
N LYS A 125 -11.79 10.46 43.05
CA LYS A 125 -11.80 9.30 43.96
C LYS A 125 -11.21 8.03 43.36
N THR A 126 -11.38 7.82 42.07
CA THR A 126 -11.14 6.54 41.37
C THR A 126 -10.47 6.77 40.02
N SER A 127 -9.89 5.70 39.48
CA SER A 127 -9.30 5.68 38.14
C SER A 127 -9.68 4.40 37.40
N HIS A 128 -9.95 4.52 36.11
CA HIS A 128 -10.15 3.39 35.20
C HIS A 128 -9.28 3.49 33.96
N THR A 129 -8.89 2.34 33.44
CA THR A 129 -8.06 2.22 32.25
C THR A 129 -8.87 1.66 31.08
N VAL A 130 -8.61 2.18 29.89
CA VAL A 130 -9.15 1.69 28.62
C VAL A 130 -7.98 1.42 27.69
N THR A 131 -7.90 0.22 27.15
CA THR A 131 -6.88 -0.16 26.17
C THR A 131 -7.40 0.06 24.76
N PHE A 132 -6.61 0.76 23.95
CA PHE A 132 -6.83 0.95 22.53
C PHE A 132 -5.79 0.17 21.73
N THR A 133 -6.20 -0.39 20.60
CA THR A 133 -5.35 -1.10 19.65
C THR A 133 -5.47 -0.44 18.27
N ALA A 134 -4.34 0.01 17.73
CA ALA A 134 -4.24 0.51 16.37
C ALA A 134 -3.46 -0.50 15.51
N ASN A 135 -4.07 -0.96 14.42
CA ASN A 135 -3.43 -1.78 13.40
C ASN A 135 -2.99 -0.86 12.26
N VAL A 136 -1.71 -0.50 12.24
CA VAL A 136 -1.13 0.41 11.27
C VAL A 136 -0.68 -0.35 10.04
N LYS A 137 -1.14 0.06 8.85
CA LYS A 137 -0.77 -0.50 7.56
C LYS A 137 0.33 0.31 6.89
N ASN A 138 1.42 -0.35 6.50
CA ASN A 138 2.42 0.26 5.63
C ASN A 138 1.87 0.28 4.19
N THR A 139 1.59 1.48 3.68
CA THR A 139 1.04 1.68 2.34
C THR A 139 2.11 1.99 1.30
N SER A 140 3.24 2.56 1.71
CA SER A 140 4.37 2.92 0.86
C SER A 140 5.03 1.67 0.24
N ALA A 141 5.07 0.55 0.97
CA ALA A 141 5.57 -0.72 0.45
C ALA A 141 4.64 -1.43 -0.55
N VAL A 142 3.36 -1.04 -0.70
CA VAL A 142 2.37 -1.79 -1.51
C VAL A 142 2.82 -1.93 -2.96
N SER A 143 3.27 -0.83 -3.57
CA SER A 143 3.73 -0.82 -4.96
C SER A 143 4.98 -1.69 -5.15
N LYS A 144 5.90 -1.65 -4.17
CA LYS A 144 7.17 -2.39 -4.18
C LYS A 144 6.96 -3.91 -4.02
N VAL A 145 6.07 -4.30 -3.11
CA VAL A 145 5.66 -5.70 -2.92
C VAL A 145 4.96 -6.23 -4.17
N SER A 146 4.07 -5.44 -4.77
CA SER A 146 3.39 -5.80 -6.02
C SER A 146 4.39 -6.00 -7.15
N PHE A 147 5.34 -5.07 -7.30
CA PHE A 147 6.42 -5.16 -8.27
C PHE A 147 7.24 -6.46 -8.14
N LEU A 148 7.72 -6.79 -6.95
CA LEU A 148 8.52 -8.00 -6.71
C LEU A 148 7.70 -9.29 -6.89
N THR A 149 6.41 -9.26 -6.56
CA THR A 149 5.49 -10.38 -6.79
C THR A 149 5.33 -10.64 -8.28
N ALA A 150 5.14 -9.58 -9.08
CA ALA A 150 5.07 -9.69 -10.53
C ALA A 150 6.38 -10.24 -11.12
N TYR A 151 7.52 -9.72 -10.69
CA TYR A 151 8.83 -10.23 -11.10
C TYR A 151 8.98 -11.73 -10.84
N ALA A 152 8.70 -12.18 -9.61
CA ALA A 152 8.84 -13.59 -9.23
C ALA A 152 7.94 -14.50 -10.10
N SER A 153 6.72 -14.04 -10.40
CA SER A 153 5.81 -14.71 -11.34
C SER A 153 6.37 -14.77 -12.76
N SER A 154 6.87 -13.65 -13.30
CA SER A 154 7.43 -13.58 -14.65
C SER A 154 8.65 -14.47 -14.84
N VAL A 155 9.49 -14.61 -13.80
CA VAL A 155 10.62 -15.56 -13.83
C VAL A 155 10.12 -17.01 -13.86
N SER A 156 9.18 -17.36 -12.99
CA SER A 156 8.62 -18.72 -12.91
C SER A 156 7.91 -19.14 -14.20
N GLN A 157 7.20 -18.20 -14.84
CA GLN A 157 6.48 -18.42 -16.09
C GLN A 157 7.36 -18.28 -17.34
N LYS A 158 8.64 -17.94 -17.17
CA LYS A 158 9.56 -17.63 -18.28
C LYS A 158 9.03 -16.56 -19.24
N SER A 159 8.32 -15.56 -18.71
CA SER A 159 7.76 -14.44 -19.47
C SER A 159 8.52 -13.12 -19.28
N LEU A 160 9.50 -13.06 -18.37
CA LEU A 160 10.27 -11.84 -18.08
C LEU A 160 10.90 -11.19 -19.33
N PHE A 161 11.36 -12.00 -20.29
CA PHE A 161 12.01 -11.54 -21.53
C PHE A 161 11.11 -11.65 -22.77
N ALA A 162 9.78 -11.70 -22.61
CA ALA A 162 8.85 -11.85 -23.73
C ALA A 162 9.01 -10.72 -24.78
N ASP A 163 9.23 -9.48 -24.32
CA ASP A 163 9.48 -8.35 -25.21
C ASP A 163 10.72 -8.56 -26.08
N MET A 164 11.80 -9.09 -25.50
CA MET A 164 13.02 -9.44 -26.26
C MET A 164 12.71 -10.47 -27.34
N THR A 165 11.91 -11.49 -27.04
CA THR A 165 11.49 -12.49 -28.04
C THR A 165 10.75 -11.83 -29.20
N ASN A 166 9.87 -10.89 -28.91
CA ASN A 166 9.07 -10.21 -29.92
C ASN A 166 9.93 -9.29 -30.81
N ILE A 167 10.84 -8.53 -30.21
CA ILE A 167 11.80 -7.70 -30.94
C ILE A 167 12.68 -8.59 -31.82
N TYR A 168 13.22 -9.67 -31.26
CA TYR A 168 14.03 -10.64 -32.01
C TYR A 168 13.30 -11.16 -33.24
N ARG A 169 12.04 -11.65 -33.06
CA ARG A 169 11.23 -12.18 -34.15
C ARG A 169 10.98 -11.16 -35.25
N PHE A 170 10.80 -9.89 -34.88
CA PHE A 170 10.70 -8.81 -35.83
C PHE A 170 11.97 -8.65 -36.66
N TYR A 171 13.13 -8.51 -36.03
CA TYR A 171 14.40 -8.32 -36.75
C TYR A 171 14.74 -9.51 -37.65
N SER A 172 14.52 -10.74 -37.15
CA SER A 172 14.71 -11.96 -37.93
C SER A 172 13.79 -12.00 -39.16
N SER A 173 12.49 -11.73 -38.99
CA SER A 173 11.53 -11.70 -40.11
C SER A 173 11.80 -10.57 -41.10
N ALA A 174 12.20 -9.40 -40.60
CA ALA A 174 12.52 -8.24 -41.42
C ALA A 174 13.77 -8.51 -42.27
N GLY A 175 14.81 -9.12 -41.69
CA GLY A 175 16.03 -9.52 -42.42
C GLY A 175 15.75 -10.43 -43.61
N VAL A 176 14.87 -11.43 -43.43
CA VAL A 176 14.45 -12.32 -44.51
C VAL A 176 13.69 -11.55 -45.58
N TYR A 177 12.78 -10.68 -45.16
CA TYR A 177 11.95 -9.88 -46.08
C TYR A 177 12.78 -8.92 -46.94
N VAL A 178 13.82 -8.29 -46.37
CA VAL A 178 14.71 -7.38 -47.10
C VAL A 178 15.81 -8.10 -47.90
N GLY A 179 15.86 -9.43 -47.82
CA GLY A 179 16.79 -10.29 -48.57
C GLY A 179 18.21 -10.32 -48.03
N GLU A 180 18.40 -9.91 -46.77
CA GLU A 180 19.71 -9.80 -46.11
C GLU A 180 20.06 -11.09 -45.35
N THR A 181 19.04 -11.85 -44.96
CA THR A 181 19.16 -13.19 -44.40
C THR A 181 18.30 -14.17 -45.18
N THR A 182 18.68 -15.44 -45.19
CA THR A 182 17.82 -16.52 -45.68
C THR A 182 16.88 -17.01 -44.58
N ALA A 183 15.86 -17.78 -44.96
CA ALA A 183 15.02 -18.47 -43.99
C ALA A 183 15.83 -19.41 -43.08
N SER A 184 16.89 -20.04 -43.62
CA SER A 184 17.78 -20.90 -42.84
C SER A 184 18.58 -20.11 -41.81
N ASP A 185 19.09 -18.93 -42.18
CA ASP A 185 19.82 -18.07 -41.23
C ASP A 185 18.88 -17.59 -40.11
N ALA A 186 17.63 -17.28 -40.44
CA ALA A 186 16.61 -16.89 -39.47
C ALA A 186 16.30 -18.00 -38.43
N ASP A 187 16.29 -19.26 -38.88
CA ASP A 187 16.15 -20.44 -38.01
C ASP A 187 17.38 -20.62 -37.10
N ASP A 188 18.60 -20.53 -37.64
CA ASP A 188 19.84 -20.61 -36.86
C ASP A 188 19.93 -19.51 -35.78
N TYR A 189 19.52 -18.28 -36.13
CA TYR A 189 19.44 -17.19 -35.17
C TYR A 189 18.37 -17.43 -34.10
N GLN A 190 17.26 -18.10 -34.45
CA GLN A 190 16.16 -18.35 -33.51
C GLN A 190 16.60 -19.37 -32.47
N ASP A 191 17.33 -20.39 -32.88
CA ASP A 191 17.94 -21.37 -31.98
C ASP A 191 18.97 -20.69 -31.07
N ALA A 192 19.89 -19.89 -31.62
CA ALA A 192 20.89 -19.16 -30.84
C ALA A 192 20.27 -18.18 -29.82
N PHE A 193 19.17 -17.52 -30.19
CA PHE A 193 18.44 -16.64 -29.29
C PHE A 193 17.70 -17.43 -28.19
N SER A 194 17.08 -18.56 -28.54
CA SER A 194 16.38 -19.45 -27.59
C SER A 194 17.34 -20.06 -26.57
N ASP A 195 18.55 -20.45 -27.01
CA ASP A 195 19.63 -20.89 -26.14
C ASP A 195 20.06 -19.78 -25.18
N SER A 196 20.23 -18.56 -25.69
CA SER A 196 20.57 -17.40 -24.87
C SER A 196 19.48 -17.09 -23.83
N GLN A 197 18.21 -17.24 -24.18
CA GLN A 197 17.11 -17.11 -23.22
C GLN A 197 17.11 -18.22 -22.16
N THR A 198 17.42 -19.45 -22.56
CA THR A 198 17.54 -20.58 -21.63
C THR A 198 18.65 -20.32 -20.62
N VAL A 199 19.81 -19.81 -21.07
CA VAL A 199 20.92 -19.40 -20.20
C VAL A 199 20.51 -18.24 -19.29
N ALA A 200 19.80 -17.23 -19.82
CA ALA A 200 19.30 -16.10 -19.04
C ALA A 200 18.39 -16.55 -17.88
N TYR A 201 17.39 -17.39 -18.15
CA TYR A 201 16.51 -17.93 -17.11
C TYR A 201 17.24 -18.87 -16.15
N SER A 202 18.21 -19.67 -16.62
CA SER A 202 19.04 -20.51 -15.74
C SER A 202 19.86 -19.65 -14.76
N THR A 203 20.41 -18.54 -15.24
CA THR A 203 21.18 -17.57 -14.46
C THR A 203 20.32 -16.87 -13.41
N LEU A 204 19.08 -16.52 -13.74
CA LEU A 204 18.11 -15.99 -12.77
C LEU A 204 17.73 -17.04 -11.72
N ALA A 205 17.39 -18.25 -12.16
CA ALA A 205 16.93 -19.33 -11.30
C ALA A 205 17.98 -19.79 -10.27
N LYS A 206 19.27 -19.75 -10.65
CA LYS A 206 20.39 -20.13 -9.77
C LYS A 206 20.85 -19.00 -8.84
N ASN A 207 20.37 -17.77 -9.04
CA ASN A 207 20.80 -16.65 -8.22
C ASN A 207 20.20 -16.74 -6.80
N SER A 208 21.07 -16.68 -5.78
CA SER A 208 20.67 -16.81 -4.38
C SER A 208 19.83 -15.65 -3.85
N SER A 209 19.92 -14.48 -4.48
CA SER A 209 19.27 -13.24 -4.05
C SER A 209 18.08 -12.84 -4.92
N TYR A 210 18.10 -13.23 -6.20
CA TYR A 210 17.18 -12.74 -7.21
C TYR A 210 16.37 -13.84 -7.90
N SER A 211 16.55 -15.11 -7.54
CA SER A 211 15.65 -16.17 -8.03
C SER A 211 14.22 -15.93 -7.55
N SER A 212 13.24 -16.48 -8.28
CA SER A 212 11.82 -16.40 -7.88
C SER A 212 11.59 -16.91 -6.45
N ALA A 213 12.29 -17.99 -6.06
CA ALA A 213 12.25 -18.53 -4.70
C ALA A 213 12.85 -17.57 -3.67
N ALA A 214 13.99 -16.93 -3.97
CA ALA A 214 14.62 -15.95 -3.08
C ALA A 214 13.73 -14.72 -2.86
N ILE A 215 13.12 -14.19 -3.93
CA ILE A 215 12.18 -13.06 -3.83
C ILE A 215 10.91 -13.46 -3.05
N THR A 216 10.36 -14.65 -3.32
CA THR A 216 9.20 -15.16 -2.56
C THR A 216 9.51 -15.27 -1.07
N LYS A 217 10.70 -15.77 -0.72
CA LYS A 217 11.16 -15.84 0.68
C LYS A 217 11.31 -14.44 1.29
N MET A 218 11.95 -13.52 0.59
CA MET A 218 12.14 -12.15 1.05
C MET A 218 10.80 -11.44 1.32
N LEU A 219 9.81 -11.61 0.44
CA LEU A 219 8.46 -11.08 0.65
C LEU A 219 7.74 -11.70 1.85
N ALA A 220 7.99 -12.99 2.15
CA ALA A 220 7.49 -13.63 3.36
C ALA A 220 8.19 -13.09 4.62
N ASP A 221 9.51 -12.90 4.58
CA ASP A 221 10.29 -12.32 5.67
C ASP A 221 9.90 -10.86 5.94
N TYR A 222 9.55 -10.09 4.91
CA TYR A 222 8.99 -8.74 5.06
C TYR A 222 7.64 -8.75 5.79
N LYS A 223 6.74 -9.67 5.41
CA LYS A 223 5.40 -9.80 6.04
C LYS A 223 5.47 -10.20 7.52
N THR A 224 6.51 -10.91 7.92
CA THR A 224 6.74 -11.28 9.33
C THR A 224 7.53 -10.22 10.10
N GLY A 225 7.95 -9.13 9.44
CA GLY A 225 8.76 -8.06 10.04
C GLY A 225 10.24 -8.42 10.22
N ALA A 226 10.71 -9.55 9.66
CA ALA A 226 12.12 -9.93 9.68
C ALA A 226 12.96 -9.08 8.71
N LEU A 227 12.32 -8.47 7.71
CA LEU A 227 12.92 -7.49 6.80
C LEU A 227 12.10 -6.21 6.79
N SER A 228 12.80 -5.10 6.58
CA SER A 228 12.25 -3.76 6.45
C SER A 228 11.95 -3.40 5.00
N GLU A 229 11.20 -2.33 4.79
CA GLU A 229 11.03 -1.74 3.45
C GLU A 229 12.36 -1.29 2.81
N THR A 230 13.35 -0.89 3.60
CA THR A 230 14.70 -0.57 3.08
C THR A 230 15.39 -1.79 2.45
N ASP A 231 15.12 -2.99 2.99
CA ASP A 231 15.64 -4.24 2.42
C ASP A 231 14.95 -4.56 1.08
N ILE A 232 13.65 -4.24 0.96
CA ILE A 232 12.90 -4.30 -0.30
C ILE A 232 13.51 -3.35 -1.34
N ASP A 233 13.74 -2.08 -0.98
CA ASP A 233 14.30 -1.07 -1.88
C ASP A 233 15.70 -1.46 -2.38
N SER A 234 16.54 -1.95 -1.48
CA SER A 234 17.87 -2.45 -1.80
C SER A 234 17.79 -3.64 -2.76
N THR A 235 16.84 -4.55 -2.54
CA THR A 235 16.63 -5.70 -3.42
C THR A 235 16.16 -5.26 -4.81
N ILE A 236 15.21 -4.32 -4.91
CA ILE A 236 14.73 -3.80 -6.20
C ILE A 236 15.87 -3.16 -6.99
N SER A 237 16.67 -2.33 -6.34
CA SER A 237 17.81 -1.64 -6.98
C SER A 237 18.88 -2.63 -7.48
N GLY A 238 19.22 -3.61 -6.65
CA GLY A 238 20.16 -4.67 -7.01
C GLY A 238 19.62 -5.58 -8.12
N LEU A 239 18.34 -5.90 -8.06
CA LEU A 239 17.64 -6.70 -9.06
C LEU A 239 17.63 -6.00 -10.42
N GLN A 240 17.30 -4.71 -10.49
CA GLN A 240 17.33 -3.92 -11.72
C GLN A 240 18.69 -4.01 -12.42
N THR A 241 19.76 -3.80 -11.65
CA THR A 241 21.13 -3.90 -12.15
C THR A 241 21.44 -5.31 -12.66
N TYR A 242 21.02 -6.34 -11.91
CA TYR A 242 21.25 -7.72 -12.27
C TYR A 242 20.52 -8.12 -13.55
N ILE A 243 19.23 -7.81 -13.68
CA ILE A 243 18.49 -8.17 -14.89
C ILE A 243 18.98 -7.35 -16.09
N LEU A 244 19.39 -6.09 -15.91
CA LEU A 244 20.01 -5.29 -16.98
C LEU A 244 21.25 -5.98 -17.57
N SER A 245 22.10 -6.57 -16.73
CA SER A 245 23.27 -7.32 -17.19
C SER A 245 22.90 -8.53 -18.06
N ILE A 246 21.84 -9.25 -17.67
CA ILE A 246 21.33 -10.42 -18.41
C ILE A 246 20.69 -9.97 -19.72
N ASN A 247 19.86 -8.93 -19.68
CA ASN A 247 19.17 -8.39 -20.84
C ASN A 247 20.13 -7.86 -21.89
N THR A 248 21.26 -7.27 -21.48
CA THR A 248 22.31 -6.82 -22.41
C THR A 248 22.79 -7.96 -23.31
N THR A 249 22.86 -9.19 -22.79
CA THR A 249 23.27 -10.36 -23.60
C THR A 249 22.22 -10.70 -24.67
N LEU A 250 20.93 -10.65 -24.32
CA LEU A 250 19.84 -10.89 -25.27
C LEU A 250 19.74 -9.76 -26.31
N ALA A 251 19.92 -8.52 -25.85
CA ALA A 251 19.93 -7.35 -26.71
C ALA A 251 21.05 -7.39 -27.75
N THR A 252 22.26 -7.84 -27.37
CA THR A 252 23.37 -8.00 -28.33
C THR A 252 22.99 -8.96 -29.46
N LYS A 253 22.27 -10.06 -29.18
CA LYS A 253 21.81 -10.98 -30.24
C LYS A 253 20.84 -10.33 -31.23
N ILE A 254 20.00 -9.42 -30.75
CA ILE A 254 19.10 -8.64 -31.60
C ILE A 254 19.91 -7.61 -32.41
N SER A 255 20.86 -6.91 -31.77
CA SER A 255 21.74 -5.96 -32.44
C SER A 255 22.60 -6.61 -33.52
N ASP A 256 23.06 -7.86 -33.31
CA ASP A 256 23.84 -8.62 -34.30
C ASP A 256 23.03 -8.81 -35.59
N ILE A 257 21.73 -9.10 -35.50
CA ILE A 257 20.84 -9.23 -36.68
C ILE A 257 20.56 -7.87 -37.30
N ALA A 258 20.27 -6.86 -36.48
CA ALA A 258 20.05 -5.50 -36.95
C ALA A 258 21.26 -4.96 -37.74
N ALA A 259 22.48 -5.34 -37.33
CA ALA A 259 23.72 -4.91 -37.97
C ALA A 259 24.02 -5.62 -39.31
N LEU A 260 23.28 -6.67 -39.67
CA LEU A 260 23.45 -7.35 -40.97
C LEU A 260 22.99 -6.48 -42.15
N SER A 261 22.20 -5.43 -41.90
CA SER A 261 21.63 -4.60 -42.96
C SER A 261 21.60 -3.12 -42.60
N ASP A 262 21.94 -2.29 -43.58
CA ASP A 262 21.72 -0.84 -43.53
C ASP A 262 20.23 -0.45 -43.74
N LYS A 263 19.38 -1.40 -44.13
CA LYS A 263 17.93 -1.23 -44.32
C LYS A 263 17.13 -1.52 -43.05
N LEU A 264 17.73 -2.14 -42.04
CA LEU A 264 17.09 -2.39 -40.76
C LEU A 264 17.36 -1.25 -39.78
N PRO A 265 16.39 -0.88 -38.93
CA PRO A 265 16.62 0.13 -37.91
C PRO A 265 17.68 -0.35 -36.91
N VAL A 266 18.51 0.58 -36.40
CA VAL A 266 19.49 0.23 -35.36
C VAL A 266 18.76 -0.11 -34.06
N PHE A 267 19.01 -1.30 -33.53
CA PHE A 267 18.54 -1.66 -32.19
C PHE A 267 19.50 -1.10 -31.13
N THR A 268 19.03 -0.12 -30.35
CA THR A 268 19.76 0.43 -29.21
C THR A 268 19.15 -0.09 -27.91
N PRO A 269 19.88 -0.85 -27.09
CA PRO A 269 19.41 -1.27 -25.78
C PRO A 269 19.43 -0.07 -24.81
N GLY A 270 18.44 0.80 -24.93
CA GLY A 270 18.21 1.89 -24.00
C GLY A 270 17.18 1.47 -22.96
N GLU A 271 17.56 1.56 -21.68
CA GLU A 271 16.68 1.68 -20.52
C GLU A 271 15.50 0.70 -20.39
N LEU A 272 15.74 -0.36 -19.62
CA LEU A 272 14.71 -1.28 -19.16
C LEU A 272 13.76 -0.59 -18.18
N SER A 273 12.49 -0.56 -18.53
CA SER A 273 11.43 -0.32 -17.56
C SER A 273 10.90 -1.66 -17.04
N MET A 274 10.93 -1.80 -15.73
CA MET A 274 10.17 -2.85 -15.09
C MET A 274 8.76 -2.35 -14.83
N THR A 275 7.80 -2.97 -15.49
CA THR A 275 6.38 -2.73 -15.24
C THR A 275 5.85 -3.80 -14.28
N LEU A 276 4.64 -3.58 -13.76
CA LEU A 276 3.91 -4.58 -12.97
C LEU A 276 3.59 -5.87 -13.73
N THR A 277 3.76 -5.90 -15.06
CA THR A 277 3.43 -7.06 -15.91
C THR A 277 4.66 -7.75 -16.50
N GLY A 278 5.86 -7.18 -16.31
CA GLY A 278 7.11 -7.73 -16.83
C GLY A 278 8.17 -6.67 -17.10
N MET A 279 9.33 -7.09 -17.63
CA MET A 279 10.35 -6.16 -18.10
C MET A 279 10.10 -5.78 -19.55
N SER A 280 10.20 -4.48 -19.84
CA SER A 280 10.22 -3.96 -21.21
C SER A 280 11.46 -3.12 -21.43
N SER A 281 12.16 -3.30 -22.54
CA SER A 281 13.22 -2.38 -23.00
C SER A 281 12.69 -1.29 -23.91
N LEU A 282 11.38 -1.26 -24.13
CA LEU A 282 10.71 -0.45 -25.14
C LEU A 282 9.69 0.46 -24.47
N ILE A 283 8.82 -0.14 -23.65
CA ILE A 283 7.86 0.56 -22.80
C ILE A 283 8.62 1.11 -21.60
N GLY A 284 8.43 2.39 -21.30
CA GLY A 284 9.09 3.09 -20.20
C GLY A 284 10.51 3.59 -20.49
N ASN A 285 11.06 3.32 -21.68
CA ASN A 285 12.29 3.98 -22.16
C ASN A 285 11.98 5.40 -22.65
N PRO A 286 12.43 6.47 -21.96
CA PRO A 286 12.12 7.85 -22.32
C PRO A 286 12.67 8.28 -23.68
N SER A 287 13.65 7.56 -24.22
CA SER A 287 14.19 7.77 -25.57
C SER A 287 13.24 7.28 -26.65
N MET A 288 12.33 6.34 -26.33
CA MET A 288 11.44 5.69 -27.29
C MET A 288 9.99 6.16 -27.22
N GLY A 289 9.59 6.82 -26.14
CA GLY A 289 8.22 7.25 -25.94
C GLY A 289 7.97 7.87 -24.57
N SER A 290 6.69 8.02 -24.25
CA SER A 290 6.24 8.51 -22.95
C SER A 290 4.86 7.98 -22.58
N TYR A 291 4.51 8.03 -21.30
CA TYR A 291 3.16 7.71 -20.85
C TYR A 291 2.22 8.90 -21.07
N VAL A 292 1.16 8.69 -21.87
CA VAL A 292 0.08 9.65 -22.10
C VAL A 292 -1.22 9.02 -21.60
N ASN A 293 -1.86 9.63 -20.60
CA ASN A 293 -3.09 9.11 -19.97
C ASN A 293 -2.97 7.65 -19.47
N GLY A 294 -1.80 7.29 -18.93
CA GLY A 294 -1.53 5.94 -18.42
C GLY A 294 -1.25 4.88 -19.50
N GLN A 295 -1.21 5.25 -20.78
CA GLN A 295 -0.80 4.37 -21.87
C GLN A 295 0.56 4.78 -22.42
N TRP A 296 1.40 3.81 -22.73
CA TRP A 296 2.68 4.07 -23.38
C TRP A 296 2.47 4.44 -24.84
N VAL A 297 3.02 5.59 -25.26
CA VAL A 297 2.97 6.07 -26.63
C VAL A 297 4.40 6.19 -27.15
N PHE A 298 4.70 5.41 -28.20
CA PHE A 298 5.99 5.48 -28.89
C PHE A 298 6.13 6.77 -29.70
N ASN A 299 7.35 7.31 -29.77
CA ASN A 299 7.69 8.39 -30.70
C ASN A 299 7.44 7.93 -32.15
N SER A 300 7.18 8.86 -33.06
CA SER A 300 6.79 8.55 -34.45
C SER A 300 7.82 7.70 -35.19
N GLU A 301 9.11 7.86 -34.87
CA GLU A 301 10.22 7.07 -35.42
C GLU A 301 10.20 5.58 -35.00
N PHE A 302 9.52 5.24 -33.90
CA PHE A 302 9.34 3.87 -33.40
C PHE A 302 7.92 3.34 -33.63
N ALA A 303 7.11 3.98 -34.48
CA ALA A 303 5.72 3.59 -34.72
C ALA A 303 5.58 2.13 -35.21
N LEU A 304 6.56 1.62 -35.97
CA LEU A 304 6.58 0.23 -36.42
C LEU A 304 6.74 -0.74 -35.24
N ILE A 305 7.68 -0.45 -34.33
CA ILE A 305 7.90 -1.21 -33.09
C ILE A 305 6.62 -1.20 -32.24
N GLY A 306 5.99 -0.04 -32.09
CA GLY A 306 4.71 0.09 -31.38
C GLY A 306 3.60 -0.80 -31.96
N LYS A 307 3.49 -0.92 -33.30
CA LYS A 307 2.52 -1.82 -33.95
C LYS A 307 2.82 -3.29 -33.69
N ILE A 308 4.09 -3.69 -33.65
CA ILE A 308 4.48 -5.09 -33.43
C ILE A 308 4.13 -5.53 -32.01
N ILE A 309 4.44 -4.70 -31.01
CA ILE A 309 4.18 -5.01 -29.59
C ILE A 309 2.67 -4.95 -29.29
N SER A 310 1.97 -3.94 -29.81
CA SER A 310 0.52 -3.79 -29.58
C SER A 310 -0.34 -4.86 -30.27
N SER A 311 0.16 -5.48 -31.35
CA SER A 311 -0.53 -6.57 -32.03
C SER A 311 -0.53 -7.91 -31.27
N THR A 312 0.32 -8.05 -30.25
CA THR A 312 0.48 -9.29 -29.47
C THR A 312 0.19 -9.11 -27.98
N CYS A 313 0.27 -7.89 -27.42
CA CYS A 313 -0.24 -7.58 -26.07
C CYS A 313 -1.77 -7.37 -26.02
N ALA A 314 -2.45 -7.35 -27.17
CA ALA A 314 -3.91 -7.33 -27.27
C ALA A 314 -4.54 -8.74 -27.28
N ALA A 315 -3.77 -9.77 -26.93
CA ALA A 315 -4.24 -11.13 -26.72
C ALA A 315 -4.12 -11.54 -25.24
N GLU A 316 -4.83 -10.82 -24.38
CA GLU A 316 -5.40 -11.35 -23.13
C GLU A 316 -6.90 -11.04 -23.11
#